data_AF-A0A3B8LZB6-F1
#
_entry.id   AF-A0A3B8LZB6-F1
#
_cell.length_a   1.000
_cell.length_b   1.000
_cell.length_c   1.000
_cell.angle_alpha   90.00
_cell.angle_beta   90.00
_cell.angle_gamma   90.00
#
_symmetry.space_group_name_H-M   'P 1'
#
loop_
_entity.id
_entity.type
_entity.pdbx_description
1 polymer ?
#
loop_
_entity_poly.entity_id
_entity_poly.type
_entity_poly.pdbx_seq_one_letter_code
_entity_poly.pdbx_strand_id
1 'polypeptide(L)'
;MPGSSLPHDSRVRPFPRVAFVSSHLGRWPHRRTDWFAALSTACNQLLDENSRLLLVAGTTTAPYLTRCGELFGHRVETLDSTGVSRGDRDQLSVFNADVIIALAVGNRSRTRTLIQQVLETPSEGRPPVWFARSTSLVSREITEKWTTLGARPF
;
A
#
# COMPACT_ATOMS: atom_id res chain seq x y z
N MET A 1 -48.82 -14.18 2.42
CA MET A 1 -47.43 -14.65 2.38
C MET A 1 -46.53 -13.43 2.30
N PRO A 2 -45.88 -13.00 3.40
CA PRO A 2 -44.94 -11.88 3.34
C PRO A 2 -43.62 -12.38 2.75
N GLY A 3 -43.28 -11.90 1.56
CA GLY A 3 -41.98 -12.17 0.92
C GLY A 3 -40.91 -11.33 1.61
N SER A 4 -40.07 -12.00 2.38
CA SER A 4 -38.95 -11.42 3.11
C SER A 4 -37.99 -10.66 2.19
N SER A 5 -37.75 -9.41 2.56
CA SER A 5 -36.67 -8.56 2.05
C SER A 5 -35.33 -9.26 2.22
N LEU A 6 -34.59 -9.46 1.13
CA LEU A 6 -33.19 -9.87 1.20
C LEU A 6 -32.37 -8.76 1.90
N PRO A 7 -31.50 -9.10 2.86
CA PRO A 7 -30.62 -8.12 3.46
C PRO A 7 -29.62 -7.63 2.41
N HIS A 8 -29.55 -6.31 2.29
CA HIS A 8 -28.66 -5.57 1.42
C HIS A 8 -27.26 -5.58 2.04
N ASP A 9 -26.58 -6.73 1.98
CA ASP A 9 -25.29 -6.91 2.63
C ASP A 9 -24.16 -7.18 1.63
N SER A 10 -23.00 -6.59 1.92
CA SER A 10 -21.72 -6.72 1.21
C SER A 10 -21.56 -5.93 -0.10
N ARG A 11 -21.28 -4.61 0.01
CA ARG A 11 -20.55 -3.88 -1.05
C ARG A 11 -19.09 -4.35 -1.08
N VAL A 12 -18.84 -5.56 -1.57
CA VAL A 12 -17.51 -5.97 -2.01
C VAL A 12 -17.18 -5.07 -3.19
N ARG A 13 -16.31 -4.07 -2.99
CA ARG A 13 -15.80 -3.29 -4.12
C ARG A 13 -15.08 -4.29 -5.03
N PRO A 14 -15.49 -4.44 -6.29
CA PRO A 14 -15.01 -5.53 -7.14
C PRO A 14 -13.50 -5.45 -7.42
N PHE A 15 -12.88 -4.28 -7.16
CA PHE A 15 -11.45 -4.06 -7.32
C PHE A 15 -10.91 -3.26 -6.13
N PRO A 16 -9.96 -3.80 -5.35
CA PRO A 16 -9.45 -3.11 -4.17
C PRO A 16 -8.64 -1.86 -4.56
N ARG A 17 -8.78 -0.79 -3.77
CA ARG A 17 -7.89 0.38 -3.83
C ARG A 17 -6.62 0.08 -3.07
N VAL A 18 -5.48 0.20 -3.74
CA VAL A 18 -4.18 -0.24 -3.22
C VAL A 18 -3.29 0.98 -3.02
N ALA A 19 -2.85 1.21 -1.79
CA ALA A 19 -1.81 2.18 -1.47
C ALA A 19 -0.44 1.52 -1.51
N PHE A 20 0.42 1.99 -2.41
CA PHE A 20 1.85 1.68 -2.37
C PHE A 20 2.59 2.78 -1.63
N VAL A 21 3.18 2.46 -0.48
CA VAL A 21 4.00 3.38 0.30
C VAL A 21 5.45 2.93 0.32
N SER A 22 6.35 3.92 0.29
CA SER A 22 7.78 3.65 0.38
C SER A 22 8.50 4.85 0.98
N SER A 23 9.33 4.56 1.97
CA SER A 23 10.34 5.49 2.44
C SER A 23 11.29 5.87 1.31
N HIS A 24 11.81 7.08 1.38
CA HIS A 24 12.95 7.48 0.57
C HIS A 24 14.21 6.85 1.18
N LEU A 25 14.74 5.80 0.55
CA LEU A 25 15.90 5.04 1.06
C LEU A 25 17.24 5.69 0.68
N GLY A 26 17.32 7.02 0.68
CA GLY A 26 18.49 7.75 0.20
C GLY A 26 18.53 7.87 -1.33
N ARG A 27 19.53 7.27 -2.00
CA ARG A 27 19.67 7.36 -3.47
C ARG A 27 18.41 6.83 -4.16
N TRP A 28 18.03 7.52 -5.23
CA TRP A 28 16.78 7.35 -5.96
C TRP A 28 16.34 5.87 -6.10
N PRO A 29 15.04 5.56 -5.90
CA PRO A 29 14.51 4.20 -6.06
C PRO A 29 14.90 3.54 -7.38
N HIS A 30 15.11 4.33 -8.45
CA HIS A 30 15.52 3.83 -9.75
C HIS A 30 16.87 3.08 -9.77
N ARG A 31 17.70 3.20 -8.72
CA ARG A 31 18.98 2.49 -8.61
C ARG A 31 18.90 1.23 -7.75
N ARG A 32 17.73 0.89 -7.24
CA ARG A 32 17.51 -0.20 -6.30
C ARG A 32 16.72 -1.33 -6.97
N THR A 33 17.43 -2.31 -7.51
CA THR A 33 16.84 -3.48 -8.16
C THR A 33 15.91 -4.25 -7.23
N ASP A 34 16.27 -4.34 -5.95
CA ASP A 34 15.47 -5.00 -4.92
C ASP A 34 14.12 -4.28 -4.69
N TRP A 35 14.11 -2.95 -4.73
CA TRP A 35 12.87 -2.16 -4.61
C TRP A 35 11.93 -2.40 -5.79
N PHE A 36 12.45 -2.43 -7.02
CA PHE A 36 11.63 -2.74 -8.20
C PHE A 36 11.15 -4.17 -8.22
N ALA A 37 11.98 -5.12 -7.77
CA ALA A 37 11.56 -6.51 -7.62
C ALA A 37 10.36 -6.60 -6.66
N ALA A 38 10.42 -5.91 -5.51
CA ALA A 38 9.29 -5.86 -4.57
C ALA A 38 8.03 -5.23 -5.20
N LEU A 39 8.16 -4.12 -5.93
CA LEU A 39 7.04 -3.48 -6.62
C LEU A 39 6.42 -4.42 -7.68
N SER A 40 7.26 -5.03 -8.51
CA SER A 40 6.85 -5.99 -9.55
C SER A 40 6.17 -7.21 -8.95
N THR A 41 6.74 -7.79 -7.88
CA THR A 41 6.14 -8.94 -7.17
C THR A 41 4.78 -8.58 -6.61
N ALA A 42 4.65 -7.43 -5.95
CA ALA A 42 3.37 -6.99 -5.41
C ALA A 42 2.33 -6.83 -6.54
N CYS A 43 2.65 -6.11 -7.61
CA CYS A 43 1.71 -5.92 -8.72
C CYS A 43 1.35 -7.21 -9.45
N ASN A 44 2.27 -8.18 -9.55
CA ASN A 44 2.05 -9.39 -10.34
C ASN A 44 1.42 -10.54 -9.55
N GLN A 45 1.77 -10.69 -8.27
CA GLN A 45 1.46 -11.89 -7.48
C GLN A 45 0.52 -11.63 -6.31
N LEU A 46 0.45 -10.39 -5.83
CA LEU A 46 -0.29 -10.07 -4.61
C LEU A 46 -1.64 -9.40 -4.87
N LEU A 47 -1.74 -8.63 -5.96
CA LEU A 47 -2.95 -7.89 -6.29
C LEU A 47 -3.84 -8.70 -7.22
N ASP A 48 -5.14 -8.65 -6.97
CA ASP A 48 -6.13 -9.17 -7.92
C ASP A 48 -6.09 -8.35 -9.22
N GLU A 49 -6.45 -9.00 -10.33
CA GLU A 49 -6.57 -8.32 -11.62
C GLU A 49 -7.47 -7.08 -11.52
N ASN A 50 -7.15 -6.03 -12.28
CA ASN A 50 -7.88 -4.75 -12.30
C ASN A 50 -7.92 -3.98 -10.96
N SER A 51 -7.07 -4.32 -9.98
CA SER A 51 -6.88 -3.51 -8.76
C SER A 51 -6.62 -2.04 -9.09
N ARG A 52 -7.01 -1.13 -8.18
CA ARG A 52 -6.89 0.32 -8.37
C ARG A 52 -5.68 0.86 -7.61
N LEU A 53 -4.60 1.17 -8.31
CA LEU A 53 -3.39 1.73 -7.73
C LEU A 53 -3.59 3.21 -7.42
N LEU A 54 -3.52 3.57 -6.14
CA LEU A 54 -3.70 4.96 -5.69
C LEU A 54 -2.44 5.77 -5.97
N LEU A 55 -2.53 6.67 -6.96
CA LEU A 55 -1.47 7.59 -7.33
C LEU A 55 -1.66 8.92 -6.64
N VAL A 56 -0.69 9.31 -5.81
CA VAL A 56 -0.63 10.63 -5.18
C VAL A 56 0.64 11.32 -5.62
N ALA A 57 0.53 12.43 -6.35
CA ALA A 57 1.70 13.14 -6.89
C ALA A 57 2.71 13.47 -5.77
N GLY A 58 4.00 13.28 -6.02
CA GLY A 58 5.07 13.64 -5.08
C GLY A 58 5.37 12.60 -3.98
N THR A 59 4.68 11.45 -3.95
CA THR A 59 5.14 10.27 -3.19
C THR A 59 6.26 9.54 -3.95
N THR A 60 6.99 8.68 -3.24
CA THR A 60 8.10 7.89 -3.81
C THR A 60 7.63 6.95 -4.93
N THR A 61 6.41 6.43 -4.82
CA THR A 61 5.85 5.38 -5.69
C THR A 61 5.16 5.96 -6.93
N ALA A 62 4.64 7.19 -6.85
CA ALA A 62 3.82 7.79 -7.91
C ALA A 62 4.41 7.71 -9.33
N PRO A 63 5.71 7.97 -9.58
CA PRO A 63 6.26 7.91 -10.93
C PRO A 63 6.20 6.52 -11.60
N TYR A 64 6.01 5.46 -10.81
CA TYR A 64 6.09 4.07 -11.28
C TYR A 64 4.72 3.42 -11.43
N LEU A 65 3.68 3.94 -10.75
CA LEU A 65 2.37 3.29 -10.70
C LEU A 65 1.66 3.23 -12.06
N THR A 66 1.82 4.26 -12.91
CA THR A 66 1.30 4.22 -14.28
C THR A 66 1.86 3.05 -15.07
N ARG A 67 3.18 2.85 -15.00
CA ARG A 67 3.82 1.76 -15.71
C ARG A 67 3.46 0.39 -15.12
N CYS A 68 3.31 0.28 -13.81
CA CYS A 68 2.81 -0.93 -13.17
C CYS A 68 1.37 -1.26 -13.60
N GLY A 69 0.51 -0.24 -13.71
CA GLY A 69 -0.84 -0.39 -14.23
C GLY A 69 -0.86 -1.00 -15.63
N GLU A 70 -0.07 -0.44 -16.54
CA GLU A 70 0.06 -0.93 -17.91
C GLU A 70 0.61 -2.35 -18.00
N LEU A 71 1.67 -2.67 -17.25
CA LEU A 71 2.37 -3.95 -17.36
C LEU A 71 1.59 -5.11 -16.73
N PHE A 72 0.83 -4.86 -15.67
CA PHE A 72 0.19 -5.91 -14.87
C PHE A 72 -1.34 -5.85 -14.91
N GLY A 73 -1.94 -5.02 -15.77
CA GLY A 73 -3.39 -4.97 -15.96
C GLY A 73 -4.15 -4.30 -14.81
N HIS A 74 -3.53 -3.33 -14.12
CA HIS A 74 -4.16 -2.57 -13.04
C HIS A 74 -4.63 -1.20 -13.50
N ARG A 75 -5.64 -0.66 -12.83
CA ARG A 75 -6.11 0.70 -13.08
C ARG A 75 -5.37 1.67 -12.17
N VAL A 76 -5.11 2.87 -12.65
CA VAL A 76 -4.51 3.93 -11.83
C VAL A 76 -5.60 4.92 -11.46
N GLU A 77 -5.72 5.19 -10.17
CA GLU A 77 -6.63 6.20 -9.62
C GLU A 77 -5.80 7.33 -9.03
N THR A 78 -5.86 8.51 -9.65
CA THR A 78 -5.16 9.70 -9.12
C THR A 78 -5.99 10.33 -8.03
N LEU A 79 -5.41 10.50 -6.83
CA LEU A 79 -6.02 11.27 -5.76
C LEU A 79 -5.57 12.72 -5.83
N ASP A 80 -6.51 13.64 -5.62
CA ASP A 80 -6.19 15.06 -5.51
C ASP A 80 -5.36 15.33 -4.25
N SER A 81 -4.21 15.97 -4.45
CA SER A 81 -3.28 16.35 -3.37
C SER A 81 -3.20 17.86 -3.17
N THR A 82 -4.12 18.62 -3.78
CA THR A 82 -4.26 20.06 -3.59
C THR A 82 -4.50 20.36 -2.11
N GLY A 83 -3.69 21.26 -1.53
CA GLY A 83 -3.75 21.58 -0.10
C GLY A 83 -3.12 20.53 0.84
N VAL A 84 -2.66 19.38 0.32
CA VAL A 84 -2.01 18.34 1.13
C VAL A 84 -0.49 18.54 1.13
N SER A 85 0.08 18.67 2.33
CA SER A 85 1.53 18.82 2.51
C SER A 85 2.25 17.59 1.94
N ARG A 86 3.46 17.78 1.38
CA ARG A 86 4.24 16.65 0.83
C ARG A 86 4.47 15.54 1.87
N GLY A 87 4.50 15.87 3.15
CA GLY A 87 4.68 14.91 4.23
C GLY A 87 3.50 13.98 4.45
N ASP A 88 2.30 14.43 4.10
CA ASP A 88 1.04 13.76 4.42
C ASP A 88 0.45 13.05 3.19
N ARG A 89 1.14 13.07 2.05
CA ARG A 89 0.66 12.45 0.80
C ARG A 89 0.63 10.92 0.87
N ASP A 90 1.57 10.30 1.59
CA ASP A 90 1.50 8.86 1.86
C ASP A 90 0.26 8.55 2.72
N GLN A 91 -0.05 9.40 3.70
CA GLN A 91 -1.23 9.27 4.57
C GLN A 91 -2.53 9.40 3.77
N LEU A 92 -2.60 10.32 2.81
CA LEU A 92 -3.74 10.45 1.90
C LEU A 92 -4.01 9.14 1.14
N SER A 93 -2.97 8.49 0.61
CA SER A 93 -3.12 7.20 -0.08
C SER A 93 -3.57 6.09 0.87
N VAL A 94 -2.94 6.00 2.05
CA VAL A 94 -3.21 4.96 3.06
C VAL A 94 -4.65 5.02 3.57
N PHE A 95 -5.18 6.21 3.85
CA PHE A 95 -6.54 6.37 4.34
C PHE A 95 -7.63 6.13 3.28
N ASN A 96 -7.25 6.13 2.00
CA ASN A 96 -8.16 5.85 0.90
C ASN A 96 -8.10 4.40 0.42
N ALA A 97 -7.19 3.59 0.98
CA ALA A 97 -6.90 2.25 0.50
C ALA A 97 -7.71 1.18 1.22
N ASP A 98 -8.07 0.16 0.46
CA ASP A 98 -8.59 -1.11 0.94
C ASP A 98 -7.44 -2.08 1.28
N VAL A 99 -6.26 -1.91 0.65
CA VAL A 99 -5.04 -2.70 0.89
C VAL A 99 -3.81 -1.79 0.90
N ILE A 100 -2.88 -2.02 1.84
CA ILE A 100 -1.65 -1.23 1.95
C ILE A 100 -0.44 -2.12 1.68
N ILE A 101 0.44 -1.68 0.77
CA ILE A 101 1.70 -2.33 0.41
C ILE A 101 2.88 -1.42 0.77
N ALA A 102 3.68 -1.83 1.76
CA ALA A 102 4.91 -1.15 2.14
C ALA A 102 6.12 -1.77 1.42
N LEU A 103 6.65 -1.06 0.42
CA LEU A 103 7.77 -1.55 -0.40
C LEU A 103 9.11 -1.42 0.30
N ALA A 104 9.32 -0.31 1.00
CA ALA A 104 10.52 -0.10 1.78
C ALA A 104 10.30 0.90 2.92
N VAL A 105 10.93 0.62 4.05
CA VAL A 105 10.65 1.27 5.31
C VAL A 105 11.95 1.53 6.06
N GLY A 106 12.36 2.79 6.10
CA GLY A 106 13.53 3.20 6.89
C GLY A 106 13.21 3.22 8.39
N ASN A 107 14.19 2.88 9.24
CA ASN A 107 14.01 2.80 10.69
C ASN A 107 13.48 4.09 11.36
N ARG A 108 13.79 5.26 10.80
CA ARG A 108 13.32 6.57 11.29
C ARG A 108 12.44 7.31 10.27
N SER A 109 11.78 6.54 9.41
CA SER A 109 10.96 7.10 8.33
C SER A 109 9.54 7.44 8.78
N ARG A 110 8.92 8.43 8.13
CA ARG A 110 7.49 8.72 8.29
C ARG A 110 6.62 7.54 7.86
N THR A 111 7.04 6.78 6.83
CA THR A 111 6.36 5.56 6.40
C THR A 111 6.28 4.54 7.54
N ARG A 112 7.37 4.37 8.32
CA ARG A 112 7.36 3.50 9.50
C ARG A 112 6.30 3.96 10.49
N THR A 113 6.31 5.23 10.86
CA THR A 113 5.35 5.80 11.82
C THR A 113 3.91 5.64 11.34
N LEU A 114 3.64 5.94 10.07
CA LEU A 114 2.31 5.84 9.47
C LEU A 114 1.79 4.38 9.48
N ILE A 115 2.59 3.43 9.01
CA ILE A 115 2.16 2.02 8.99
C ILE A 115 2.06 1.44 10.41
N GLN A 116 2.93 1.87 11.32
CA GLN A 116 2.83 1.50 12.73
C GLN A 116 1.50 1.96 13.34
N GLN A 117 1.06 3.19 13.07
CA GLN A 117 -0.23 3.70 13.54
C GLN A 117 -1.41 2.91 12.97
N VAL A 118 -1.35 2.55 11.69
CA VAL A 118 -2.36 1.67 11.07
C VAL A 118 -2.40 0.32 11.81
N LEU A 119 -1.25 -0.29 12.05
CA LEU A 119 -1.14 -1.59 12.72
C LEU A 119 -1.49 -1.58 14.21
N GLU A 120 -1.47 -0.42 14.85
CA GLU A 120 -1.91 -0.25 16.24
C GLU A 120 -3.41 0.00 16.36
N THR A 121 -4.09 0.32 15.25
CA THR A 121 -5.55 0.42 15.20
C THR A 121 -6.17 -0.98 15.33
N PRO A 122 -7.33 -1.13 16.02
CA PRO A 122 -8.05 -2.40 16.12
C PRO A 122 -8.23 -3.08 14.75
N SER A 123 -8.14 -4.40 14.72
CA SER A 123 -8.20 -5.17 13.48
C SER A 123 -9.55 -5.08 12.77
N GLU A 124 -10.62 -4.76 13.50
CA GLU A 124 -11.96 -4.55 12.93
C GLU A 124 -11.96 -3.29 12.07
N GLY A 125 -12.04 -3.48 10.74
CA GLY A 125 -12.04 -2.38 9.77
C GLY A 125 -10.65 -1.87 9.35
N ARG A 126 -9.56 -2.49 9.84
CA ARG A 126 -8.21 -2.15 9.41
C ARG A 126 -7.89 -2.78 8.05
N PRO A 127 -7.38 -2.03 7.07
CA PRO A 127 -6.95 -2.60 5.79
C PRO A 127 -5.78 -3.58 6.01
N PRO A 128 -5.74 -4.73 5.29
CA PRO A 128 -4.58 -5.61 5.30
C PRO A 128 -3.32 -4.85 4.89
N VAL A 129 -2.25 -5.07 5.66
CA VAL A 129 -0.93 -4.48 5.42
C VAL A 129 0.03 -5.58 4.99
N TRP A 130 0.64 -5.39 3.84
CA TRP A 130 1.70 -6.23 3.32
C TRP A 130 3.00 -5.45 3.26
N PHE A 131 4.14 -6.11 3.46
CA PHE A 131 5.45 -5.47 3.39
C PHE A 131 6.50 -6.35 2.73
N ALA A 132 7.46 -5.74 2.04
CA ALA A 132 8.51 -6.48 1.35
C ALA A 132 9.40 -7.22 2.37
N ARG A 133 9.61 -8.52 2.17
CA ARG A 133 10.41 -9.36 3.09
C ARG A 133 11.90 -9.06 3.11
N SER A 134 12.43 -8.40 2.08
CA SER A 134 13.86 -8.15 1.95
C SER A 134 14.39 -7.27 3.08
N THR A 135 15.42 -7.74 3.79
CA THR A 135 16.06 -7.00 4.90
C THR A 135 16.74 -5.70 4.47
N SER A 136 17.06 -5.58 3.18
CA SER A 136 17.57 -4.34 2.58
C SER A 136 16.50 -3.25 2.43
N LEU A 137 15.22 -3.63 2.42
CA LEU A 137 14.07 -2.73 2.24
C LEU A 137 13.32 -2.50 3.55
N VAL A 138 13.16 -3.54 4.37
CA VAL A 138 12.51 -3.49 5.67
C VAL A 138 13.40 -4.21 6.68
N SER A 139 13.86 -3.50 7.70
CA SER A 139 14.78 -4.08 8.68
C SER A 139 14.15 -5.25 9.44
N ARG A 140 14.98 -6.17 9.92
CA ARG A 140 14.53 -7.33 10.69
C ARG A 140 13.67 -6.95 11.90
N GLU A 141 14.06 -5.89 12.61
CA GLU A 141 13.31 -5.33 13.74
C GLU A 141 11.87 -4.94 13.34
N ILE A 142 11.71 -4.26 12.20
CA ILE A 142 10.39 -3.87 11.69
C ILE A 142 9.60 -5.11 11.27
N THR A 143 10.24 -6.04 10.54
CA THR A 143 9.60 -7.28 10.08
C THR A 143 9.04 -8.10 11.24
N GLU A 144 9.84 -8.32 12.29
CA GLU A 144 9.41 -9.08 13.47
C GLU A 144 8.24 -8.36 14.17
N LYS A 145 8.36 -7.06 14.40
CA LYS A 145 7.31 -6.26 15.06
C LYS A 145 6.01 -6.20 14.25
N TRP A 146 6.06 -6.01 12.94
CA TRP A 146 4.86 -5.86 12.12
C TRP A 146 4.14 -7.19 11.91
N THR A 147 4.89 -8.30 11.85
CA THR A 147 4.31 -9.63 11.79
C THR A 147 3.49 -9.93 13.04
N THR A 148 3.96 -9.56 14.24
CA THR A 148 3.17 -9.77 15.48
C THR A 148 1.92 -8.88 15.56
N LEU A 149 1.92 -7.74 14.86
CA LEU A 149 0.76 -6.86 14.73
C LEU A 149 -0.20 -7.27 13.59
N GLY A 150 0.10 -8.38 12.89
CA GLY A 150 -0.76 -8.97 11.86
C GLY A 150 -0.50 -8.47 10.44
N ALA A 151 0.60 -7.74 10.19
CA ALA A 151 1.05 -7.46 8.83
C ALA A 151 1.67 -8.72 8.20
N ARG A 152 1.63 -8.83 6.88
CA ARG A 152 2.10 -10.01 6.16
C ARG A 152 3.31 -9.70 5.27
N PRO A 153 4.42 -10.45 5.39
CA PRO A 153 5.51 -10.32 4.45
C PRO A 153 5.12 -10.91 3.09
N PHE A 154 5.65 -10.35 2.02
CA PHE A 154 5.65 -10.95 0.68
C PHE A 154 7.06 -10.97 0.08
#